data_AF-A0A2D0K9I5-F1
#
_entry.id   AF-A0A2D0K9I5-F1
#
_cell.length_a   1.000
_cell.length_b   1.000
_cell.length_c   1.000
_cell.angle_alpha   90.00
_cell.angle_beta   90.00
_cell.angle_gamma   90.00
#
_symmetry.space_group_name_H-M   'P 1'
#
loop_
_entity.id
_entity.type
_entity.pdbx_description
1 polymer ?
#
loop_
_entity_poly.entity_id
_entity_poly.type
_entity_poly.pdbx_seq_one_letter_code
_entity_poly.pdbx_strand_id
1 'polypeptide(L)'
;MKKYKWLILIFTALICSISANAVADKCGEGYVTGLWVNWDNKNDWGVWLSDSGGSWYSKSIAYTADKQLYTDTDSGKSAYAAILAAQANGQKVELRFVGACKNKVFSVVETWSP
;
A
#
# COMPACT_ATOMS: atom_id res chain seq x y z
N MET A 1 -16.20 41.10 18.28
CA MET A 1 -16.11 39.85 17.49
C MET A 1 -14.89 39.00 17.91
N LYS A 2 -14.85 38.45 19.14
CA LYS A 2 -13.69 37.64 19.62
C LYS A 2 -14.10 36.26 20.20
N LYS A 3 -15.40 35.95 20.30
CA LYS A 3 -15.92 34.80 21.07
C LYS A 3 -15.90 33.44 20.34
N TYR A 4 -15.59 33.39 19.03
CA TYR A 4 -15.71 32.15 18.24
C TYR A 4 -14.36 31.51 17.85
N LYS A 5 -13.22 32.17 18.10
CA LYS A 5 -11.90 31.66 17.70
C LYS A 5 -11.52 30.35 18.40
N TRP A 6 -11.93 30.20 19.65
CA TRP A 6 -11.66 28.98 20.43
C TRP A 6 -12.52 27.79 19.98
N LEU A 7 -13.78 28.04 19.60
CA LEU A 7 -14.68 27.01 19.09
C LEU A 7 -14.20 26.44 17.75
N ILE A 8 -13.64 27.28 16.87
CA ILE A 8 -13.09 26.83 15.58
C ILE A 8 -11.92 25.87 15.80
N LEU A 9 -11.01 26.19 16.72
CA LEU A 9 -9.85 25.32 17.03
C LEU A 9 -10.27 23.96 17.59
N ILE A 10 -11.29 23.92 18.46
CA ILE A 10 -11.82 22.68 19.01
C ILE A 10 -12.49 21.84 17.92
N PHE A 11 -13.27 22.47 17.04
CA PHE A 11 -13.92 21.78 15.93
C PHE A 11 -12.90 21.20 14.93
N THR A 12 -11.83 21.94 14.61
CA THR A 12 -10.76 21.43 13.73
C THR A 12 -10.02 20.24 14.36
N ALA A 13 -9.74 20.30 15.66
CA ALA A 13 -9.09 19.18 16.35
C ALA A 13 -9.99 17.93 16.41
N LEU A 14 -11.29 18.10 16.65
CA LEU A 14 -12.25 17.00 16.73
C LEU A 14 -12.48 16.32 15.38
N ILE A 15 -12.50 17.08 14.28
CA ILE A 15 -12.63 16.53 12.92
C ILE A 15 -11.39 15.69 12.54
N CYS A 16 -10.20 16.06 13.00
CA CYS A 16 -8.99 15.26 12.79
C CYS A 16 -9.00 13.91 13.53
N SER A 17 -9.79 13.75 14.60
CA SER A 17 -9.81 12.50 15.38
C SER A 17 -10.76 11.42 14.83
N ILE A 18 -11.70 11.76 13.95
CA ILE A 18 -12.73 10.82 13.45
C ILE A 18 -12.26 10.05 12.19
N SER A 19 -11.15 10.47 11.55
CA SER A 19 -10.67 9.87 10.29
C SER A 19 -9.70 8.69 10.45
N ALA A 20 -9.32 8.34 11.69
CA ALA A 20 -8.45 7.19 11.96
C ALA A 20 -9.30 5.98 12.35
N ASN A 21 -9.10 4.87 11.63
CA ASN A 21 -9.45 3.47 11.95
C ASN A 21 -10.33 2.76 10.91
N ALA A 22 -10.08 2.99 9.63
CA ALA A 22 -10.30 1.88 8.70
C ALA A 22 -9.12 0.91 8.88
N VAL A 23 -9.34 -0.18 9.61
CA VAL A 23 -8.30 -1.20 9.87
C VAL A 23 -7.91 -1.83 8.54
N ALA A 24 -6.62 -1.83 8.23
CA ALA A 24 -6.10 -2.44 7.02
C ALA A 24 -5.78 -3.93 7.29
N ASP A 25 -6.52 -4.83 6.63
CA ASP A 25 -6.34 -6.27 6.76
C ASP A 25 -5.16 -6.73 5.90
N LYS A 26 -4.41 -7.71 6.42
CA LYS A 26 -3.32 -8.34 5.70
C LYS A 26 -3.84 -9.07 4.46
N CYS A 27 -3.26 -8.75 3.31
CA CYS A 27 -3.55 -9.36 2.01
C CYS A 27 -2.52 -10.40 1.60
N GLY A 28 -1.25 -10.10 1.84
CA GLY A 28 -0.14 -10.91 1.39
C GLY A 28 1.15 -10.51 2.07
N GLU A 29 2.09 -11.43 2.13
CA GLU A 29 3.45 -11.17 2.57
C GLU A 29 4.41 -12.01 1.73
N GLY A 30 5.56 -11.45 1.41
CA GLY A 30 6.64 -12.19 0.78
C GLY A 30 7.74 -11.32 0.25
N TYR A 31 8.74 -11.96 -0.34
CA TYR A 31 9.78 -11.33 -1.13
C TYR A 31 9.22 -10.97 -2.50
N VAL A 32 9.62 -9.80 -2.99
CA VAL A 32 9.24 -9.33 -4.31
C VAL A 32 10.00 -10.13 -5.37
N THR A 33 9.30 -10.90 -6.19
CA THR A 33 9.88 -11.70 -7.28
C THR A 33 9.70 -11.06 -8.65
N GLY A 34 8.78 -10.10 -8.76
CA GLY A 34 8.59 -9.30 -9.96
C GLY A 34 7.54 -8.23 -9.76
N LEU A 35 7.52 -7.28 -10.68
CA LEU A 35 6.47 -6.27 -10.81
C LEU A 35 5.97 -6.24 -12.24
N TRP A 36 4.73 -5.83 -12.40
CA TRP A 36 4.20 -5.41 -13.69
C TRP A 36 3.66 -3.99 -13.56
N VAL A 37 3.80 -3.22 -14.63
CA VAL A 37 3.31 -1.83 -14.71
C VAL A 37 2.61 -1.65 -16.04
N ASN A 38 1.53 -0.88 -16.05
CA ASN A 38 0.78 -0.46 -17.23
C ASN A 38 0.07 -1.59 -18.00
N TRP A 39 -0.64 -2.47 -17.28
CA TRP A 39 -1.37 -3.60 -17.91
C TRP A 39 -2.46 -3.15 -18.90
N ASP A 40 -3.22 -2.10 -18.57
CA ASP A 40 -4.37 -1.62 -19.38
C ASP A 40 -4.27 -0.12 -19.79
N ASN A 41 -3.06 0.45 -19.89
CA ASN A 41 -2.83 1.87 -20.23
C ASN A 41 -3.38 2.89 -19.20
N LYS A 42 -3.57 2.50 -17.93
CA LYS A 42 -4.26 3.30 -16.89
C LYS A 42 -3.49 3.46 -15.58
N ASN A 43 -2.16 3.45 -15.63
CA ASN A 43 -1.30 3.60 -14.43
C ASN A 43 -1.43 2.46 -13.40
N ASP A 44 -2.18 1.39 -13.75
CA ASP A 44 -2.31 0.14 -13.01
C ASP A 44 -0.96 -0.57 -12.91
N TRP A 45 -0.74 -1.24 -11.80
CA TRP A 45 0.45 -2.05 -11.58
C TRP A 45 0.16 -3.12 -10.52
N GLY A 46 1.13 -4.00 -10.32
CA GLY A 46 1.10 -4.93 -9.20
C GLY A 46 2.41 -5.67 -9.04
N VAL A 47 2.37 -6.62 -8.11
CA VAL A 47 3.55 -7.27 -7.56
C VAL A 47 3.34 -8.77 -7.43
N TRP A 48 4.38 -9.54 -7.72
CA TRP A 48 4.46 -10.96 -7.40
C TRP A 48 5.26 -11.14 -6.12
N LEU A 49 4.68 -11.86 -5.16
CA LEU A 49 5.31 -12.16 -3.88
C LEU A 49 5.54 -13.66 -3.71
N SER A 50 6.69 -14.02 -3.13
CA SER A 50 7.03 -15.38 -2.75
C SER A 50 7.39 -15.49 -1.27
N ASP A 51 7.01 -16.60 -0.65
CA ASP A 51 7.41 -16.98 0.70
C ASP A 51 8.90 -17.37 0.85
N SER A 52 9.53 -17.81 -0.24
CA SER A 52 10.81 -18.56 -0.23
C SER A 52 11.99 -17.80 -0.82
N GLY A 53 11.79 -16.57 -1.30
CA GLY A 53 12.86 -15.66 -1.74
C GLY A 53 12.49 -14.87 -3.00
N GLY A 54 13.36 -13.92 -3.40
CA GLY A 54 13.15 -13.02 -4.54
C GLY A 54 13.35 -13.65 -5.94
N SER A 55 13.33 -14.98 -6.06
CA SER A 55 13.55 -15.68 -7.34
C SER A 55 12.21 -16.05 -8.00
N TRP A 56 12.07 -15.81 -9.31
CA TRP A 56 10.84 -16.08 -10.07
C TRP A 56 10.39 -17.57 -10.07
N TYR A 57 11.29 -18.50 -9.75
CA TYR A 57 11.01 -19.94 -9.76
C TYR A 57 10.22 -20.44 -8.55
N SER A 58 10.05 -19.61 -7.51
CA SER A 58 9.22 -19.93 -6.37
C SER A 58 7.75 -19.62 -6.65
N LYS A 59 6.84 -20.28 -5.91
CA LYS A 59 5.37 -20.20 -6.04
C LYS A 59 4.84 -18.79 -5.78
N SER A 60 5.06 -17.89 -6.73
CA SER A 60 4.77 -16.47 -6.57
C SER A 60 3.28 -16.21 -6.72
N ILE A 61 2.73 -15.39 -5.83
CA ILE A 61 1.33 -14.97 -5.84
C ILE A 61 1.28 -13.53 -6.36
N ALA A 62 0.45 -13.29 -7.38
CA ALA A 62 0.22 -11.97 -7.94
C ALA A 62 -0.78 -11.17 -7.08
N TYR A 63 -0.45 -9.90 -6.83
CA TYR A 63 -1.30 -8.93 -6.15
C TYR A 63 -1.40 -7.64 -6.96
N THR A 64 -2.61 -7.12 -7.13
CA THR A 64 -2.87 -5.91 -7.92
C THR A 64 -2.98 -4.70 -7.00
N ALA A 65 -2.39 -3.58 -7.39
CA ALA A 65 -2.54 -2.33 -6.66
C ALA A 65 -3.98 -1.79 -6.81
N ASP A 66 -4.57 -1.33 -5.70
CA ASP A 66 -5.84 -0.60 -5.71
C ASP A 66 -5.69 0.70 -6.51
N LYS A 67 -6.82 1.24 -6.97
CA LYS A 67 -6.83 2.48 -7.77
C LYS A 67 -6.24 3.68 -7.05
N GLN A 68 -6.30 3.70 -5.73
CA GLN A 68 -5.67 4.73 -4.91
C GLN A 68 -4.13 4.70 -5.00
N LEU A 69 -3.56 3.58 -5.45
CA LEU A 69 -2.13 3.38 -5.66
C LEU A 69 -1.72 3.44 -7.13
N TYR A 70 -2.52 4.01 -8.03
CA TYR A 70 -2.07 4.25 -9.41
C TYR A 70 -0.73 4.99 -9.46
N THR A 71 0.11 4.63 -10.43
CA THR A 71 1.50 5.15 -10.54
C THR A 71 1.60 6.65 -10.83
N ASP A 72 0.50 7.34 -11.14
CA ASP A 72 0.43 8.79 -11.29
C ASP A 72 0.11 9.53 -9.97
N THR A 73 -0.39 8.84 -8.95
CA THR A 73 -0.65 9.39 -7.61
C THR A 73 0.61 9.37 -6.74
N ASP A 74 0.70 10.28 -5.77
CA ASP A 74 1.85 10.34 -4.86
C ASP A 74 1.92 9.10 -3.95
N SER A 75 0.76 8.59 -3.52
CA SER A 75 0.64 7.33 -2.78
C SER A 75 1.12 6.14 -3.60
N GLY A 76 0.71 6.06 -4.87
CA GLY A 76 1.13 4.99 -5.77
C GLY A 76 2.63 5.01 -6.08
N LYS A 77 3.20 6.18 -6.38
CA LYS A 77 4.66 6.35 -6.56
C LYS A 77 5.44 5.93 -5.31
N SER A 78 4.97 6.34 -4.14
CA SER A 78 5.60 6.01 -2.86
C SER A 78 5.56 4.50 -2.58
N ALA A 79 4.39 3.88 -2.75
CA ALA A 79 4.22 2.43 -2.60
C ALA A 79 5.09 1.65 -3.60
N TYR A 80 5.12 2.07 -4.86
CA TYR A 80 5.93 1.47 -5.91
C TYR A 80 7.43 1.55 -5.58
N ALA A 81 7.90 2.72 -5.15
CA ALA A 81 9.28 2.91 -4.72
C ALA A 81 9.65 2.03 -3.52
N ALA A 82 8.73 1.86 -2.56
CA ALA A 82 8.94 0.98 -1.40
C ALA A 82 9.07 -0.49 -1.81
N ILE A 83 8.25 -0.97 -2.75
CA ILE A 83 8.37 -2.32 -3.32
C ILE A 83 9.70 -2.50 -4.04
N LEU A 84 10.12 -1.54 -4.87
CA LEU A 84 11.40 -1.61 -5.57
C LEU A 84 12.59 -1.64 -4.60
N ALA A 85 12.55 -0.81 -3.57
CA ALA A 85 13.58 -0.80 -2.53
C ALA A 85 13.63 -2.14 -1.79
N ALA A 86 12.47 -2.70 -1.41
CA ALA A 86 12.40 -4.00 -0.77
C ALA A 86 12.92 -5.12 -1.68
N GLN A 87 12.60 -5.10 -2.97
CA GLN A 87 13.13 -6.05 -3.94
C GLN A 87 14.66 -5.97 -4.02
N ALA A 88 15.21 -4.76 -4.16
CA ALA A 88 16.66 -4.55 -4.26
C ALA A 88 17.42 -4.99 -3.01
N ASN A 89 16.79 -4.86 -1.84
CA ASN A 89 17.36 -5.25 -0.56
C ASN A 89 17.06 -6.71 -0.16
N GLY A 90 16.31 -7.46 -0.99
CA GLY A 90 15.86 -8.81 -0.63
C GLY A 90 15.01 -8.84 0.64
N GLN A 91 14.21 -7.80 0.88
CA GLN A 91 13.34 -7.66 2.04
C GLN A 91 11.95 -8.21 1.76
N LYS A 92 11.28 -8.66 2.83
CA LYS A 92 9.86 -8.97 2.78
C LYS A 92 9.03 -7.71 2.80
N VAL A 93 7.95 -7.74 2.04
CA VAL A 93 6.89 -6.77 2.07
C VAL A 93 5.62 -7.41 2.60
N GLU A 94 4.85 -6.65 3.35
CA GLU A 94 3.47 -6.96 3.69
C GLU A 94 2.55 -6.04 2.91
N LEU A 95 1.59 -6.62 2.22
CA LEU A 95 0.53 -5.93 1.51
C LEU A 95 -0.73 -5.95 2.37
N ARG A 96 -1.37 -4.81 2.51
CA ARG A 96 -2.67 -4.70 3.20
C ARG A 96 -3.69 -4.01 2.33
N PHE A 97 -4.96 -4.17 2.70
CA PHE A 97 -6.08 -3.49 2.07
C PHE A 97 -6.96 -2.84 3.13
N VAL A 98 -7.47 -1.64 2.85
CA VAL A 98 -8.42 -0.96 3.75
C VAL A 98 -9.79 -1.64 3.64
N GLY A 99 -10.07 -2.54 4.60
CA GLY A 99 -11.18 -3.49 4.56
C GLY A 99 -10.74 -4.92 4.25
N ALA A 100 -11.70 -5.83 4.04
CA ALA A 100 -11.37 -7.24 3.81
C ALA A 100 -10.60 -7.45 2.50
N CYS A 101 -9.47 -8.15 2.57
CA CYS A 101 -8.71 -8.47 1.38
C CYS A 101 -9.50 -9.38 0.43
N LYS A 102 -9.95 -8.84 -0.70
CA LYS A 102 -10.64 -9.57 -1.75
C LYS A 102 -9.84 -9.48 -3.04
N ASN A 103 -9.82 -10.57 -3.81
CA ASN A 103 -9.23 -10.62 -5.16
C ASN A 103 -7.74 -10.26 -5.24
N LYS A 104 -6.98 -10.41 -4.14
CA LYS A 104 -5.55 -10.09 -4.09
C LYS A 104 -5.24 -8.63 -4.46
N VAL A 105 -6.14 -7.71 -4.10
CA VAL A 105 -5.92 -6.27 -4.27
C VAL A 105 -5.35 -5.69 -2.99
N PHE A 106 -4.37 -4.77 -3.09
CA PHE A 106 -3.77 -4.09 -1.94
C PHE A 106 -3.81 -2.57 -2.09
N SER A 107 -3.92 -1.85 -0.98
CA SER A 107 -3.93 -0.39 -0.92
C SER A 107 -2.87 0.20 0.01
N VAL A 108 -2.11 -0.66 0.70
CA VAL A 108 -1.01 -0.27 1.60
C VAL A 108 0.15 -1.25 1.44
N VAL A 109 1.37 -0.72 1.47
CA VAL A 109 2.63 -1.47 1.43
C VAL A 109 3.42 -1.18 2.70
N GLU A 110 3.80 -2.23 3.41
CA GLU A 110 4.70 -2.16 4.56
C GLU A 110 5.97 -2.96 4.25
N THR A 111 7.14 -2.35 4.40
CA THR A 111 8.43 -3.03 4.24
C THR A 111 8.97 -3.40 5.61
N TRP A 112 9.36 -4.66 5.80
CA TRP A 112 10.02 -5.06 7.03
C TRP A 112 11.50 -4.65 6.99
N SER A 113 11.90 -3.78 7.91
CA SER A 113 13.31 -3.62 8.26
C SER A 113 13.63 -4.63 9.37
N PRO A 114 14.67 -5.47 9.23
CA PRO A 114 15.17 -6.29 10.34
C PRO A 114 15.68 -5.44 11.50
#